data_AF-A0A6B3USF9-F1
#
_entry.id   AF-A0A6B3USF9-F1
#
_cell.length_a   1.000
_cell.length_b   1.000
_cell.length_c   1.000
_cell.angle_alpha   90.00
_cell.angle_beta   90.00
_cell.angle_gamma   90.00
#
_symmetry.space_group_name_H-M   'P 1'
#
loop_
_entity.id
_entity.type
_entity.pdbx_description
1 polymer ?
#
loop_
_entity_poly.entity_id
_entity_poly.type
_entity_poly.pdbx_seq_one_letter_code
_entity_poly.pdbx_strand_id
1 'polypeptide(L)'
;VLATGAGAPEGAGADTSLAALRVRALIALGDPVAATRILDRTAQVEADEGLSRAQAEAALLLGRDERACETGQRLQQNRDGVWWLKLRTFCHLISGDPLSAQLTLDLWRQQGGKDAAFEKLAAALAAADVSAKASLNDPLEYALSRRLQLDLTPALASAPPAVLAAVAQDTSATDAARREAVFRGLRAGVVTPIEARAVYTP
;
A
#
# COMPACT_ATOMS: atom_id res chain seq x y z
N VAL A 1 -26.30 3.21 -21.99
CA VAL A 1 -24.91 3.45 -22.43
C VAL A 1 -24.81 4.88 -22.91
N LEU A 2 -24.27 5.79 -22.08
CA LEU A 2 -23.79 7.11 -22.50
C LEU A 2 -22.74 7.57 -21.48
N ALA A 3 -21.49 7.19 -21.72
CA ALA A 3 -20.33 7.89 -21.18
C ALA A 3 -19.31 7.94 -22.33
N THR A 4 -19.49 8.90 -23.24
CA THR A 4 -18.41 9.28 -24.15
C THR A 4 -17.33 9.90 -23.28
N GLY A 5 -16.18 9.22 -23.16
CA GLY A 5 -15.02 9.83 -22.51
C GLY A 5 -14.68 11.12 -23.24
N ALA A 6 -14.80 12.25 -22.57
CA ALA A 6 -14.29 13.51 -23.10
C ALA A 6 -12.78 13.33 -23.36
N GLY A 7 -12.33 13.73 -24.55
CA GLY A 7 -10.91 13.83 -24.83
C GLY A 7 -10.25 14.70 -23.75
N ALA A 8 -9.15 14.22 -23.18
CA ALA A 8 -8.41 15.00 -22.22
C ALA A 8 -7.96 16.32 -22.88
N PRO A 9 -8.00 17.47 -22.18
CA PRO A 9 -7.46 18.73 -22.70
C PRO A 9 -6.03 18.56 -23.20
N GLU A 10 -5.62 19.35 -24.19
CA GLU A 10 -4.22 19.38 -24.61
C GLU A 10 -3.30 19.63 -23.40
N GLY A 11 -2.25 18.82 -23.27
CA GLY A 11 -1.33 18.88 -22.14
C GLY A 11 -1.76 18.13 -20.87
N ALA A 12 -3.02 17.68 -20.74
CA ALA A 12 -3.48 16.97 -19.53
C ALA A 12 -2.78 15.62 -19.30
N GLY A 13 -2.21 15.01 -20.34
CA GLY A 13 -1.36 13.82 -20.22
C GLY A 13 0.08 14.09 -19.81
N ALA A 14 0.51 15.36 -19.81
CA ALA A 14 1.87 15.79 -19.47
C ALA A 14 1.96 16.40 -18.06
N ASP A 15 0.82 16.68 -17.41
CA ASP A 15 0.80 17.19 -16.05
C ASP A 15 0.93 16.06 -15.02
N THR A 16 2.13 15.91 -14.46
CA THR A 16 2.44 14.89 -13.46
C THR A 16 1.64 15.06 -12.17
N SER A 17 1.27 16.29 -11.82
CA SER A 17 0.49 16.59 -10.62
C SER A 17 -0.96 16.12 -10.75
N LEU A 18 -1.58 16.32 -11.92
CA LEU A 18 -2.92 15.81 -12.21
C LEU A 18 -2.93 14.28 -12.33
N ALA A 19 -1.88 13.71 -12.93
CA ALA A 19 -1.69 12.26 -12.95
C ALA A 19 -1.58 11.69 -11.53
N ALA A 20 -0.78 12.32 -10.65
CA ALA A 20 -0.63 11.90 -9.25
C ALA A 20 -1.96 11.95 -8.48
N LEU A 21 -2.74 13.03 -8.65
CA LEU A 21 -4.06 13.14 -8.01
C LEU A 21 -5.02 12.05 -8.48
N ARG A 22 -5.05 11.76 -9.79
CA ARG A 22 -5.89 10.70 -10.35
C ARG A 22 -5.49 9.31 -9.83
N VAL A 23 -4.19 9.01 -9.80
CA VAL A 23 -3.67 7.74 -9.28
C VAL A 23 -4.02 7.59 -7.79
N ARG A 24 -3.81 8.63 -6.97
CA ARG A 24 -4.19 8.61 -5.55
C ARG A 24 -5.68 8.43 -5.34
N ALA A 25 -6.52 9.05 -6.16
CA ALA A 25 -7.97 8.86 -6.10
C ALA A 25 -8.37 7.40 -6.39
N LEU A 26 -7.76 6.76 -7.39
CA LEU A 26 -8.00 5.34 -7.69
C LEU A 26 -7.59 4.43 -6.54
N ILE A 27 -6.43 4.69 -5.91
CA ILE A 27 -5.99 3.96 -4.73
C ILE A 27 -6.99 4.12 -3.58
N ALA A 28 -7.42 5.35 -3.30
CA ALA A 28 -8.40 5.63 -2.25
C ALA A 28 -9.76 4.94 -2.50
N LEU A 29 -10.14 4.76 -3.77
CA LEU A 29 -11.33 4.03 -4.20
C LEU A 29 -11.16 2.50 -4.20
N GLY A 30 -10.01 1.99 -3.77
CA GLY A 30 -9.76 0.54 -3.73
C GLY A 30 -9.39 -0.07 -5.09
N ASP A 31 -9.00 0.72 -6.09
CA ASP A 31 -8.58 0.25 -7.42
C ASP A 31 -7.08 0.50 -7.68
N PRO A 32 -6.17 -0.16 -6.94
CA PRO A 32 -4.73 -0.05 -7.18
C PRO A 32 -4.32 -0.67 -8.53
N VAL A 33 -5.16 -1.53 -9.14
CA VAL A 33 -4.93 -2.09 -10.49
C VAL A 33 -5.09 -1.02 -11.57
N ALA A 34 -6.13 -0.19 -11.51
CA ALA A 34 -6.25 0.96 -12.40
C ALA A 34 -5.17 2.00 -12.15
N ALA A 35 -4.80 2.22 -10.88
CA ALA A 35 -3.72 3.14 -10.52
C ALA A 35 -2.39 2.73 -11.17
N THR A 36 -2.01 1.45 -11.07
CA THR A 36 -0.80 0.90 -11.70
C THR A 36 -0.83 1.00 -13.24
N ARG A 37 -1.97 0.74 -13.89
CA ARG A 37 -2.11 0.89 -15.35
C ARG A 37 -1.82 2.32 -15.85
N ILE A 38 -2.14 3.33 -15.05
CA ILE A 38 -1.78 4.73 -15.36
C ILE A 38 -0.29 4.93 -15.15
N LEU A 39 0.23 4.55 -13.97
CA LEU A 39 1.63 4.74 -13.59
C LEU A 39 2.62 4.06 -14.55
N ASP A 40 2.29 2.88 -15.07
CA ASP A 40 3.14 2.14 -16.02
C ASP A 40 3.29 2.85 -17.38
N ARG A 41 2.42 3.83 -17.68
CA ARG A 41 2.46 4.65 -18.90
C ARG A 41 2.89 6.08 -18.63
N THR A 42 3.06 6.46 -17.37
CA THR A 42 3.52 7.78 -16.97
C THR A 42 5.05 7.82 -17.08
N ALA A 43 5.57 8.76 -17.88
CA ALA A 43 7.01 8.97 -17.96
C ALA A 43 7.54 9.62 -16.67
N GLN A 44 8.80 9.34 -16.33
CA GLN A 44 9.54 10.01 -15.25
C GLN A 44 8.87 9.92 -13.86
N VAL A 45 8.19 8.81 -13.56
CA VAL A 45 7.61 8.56 -12.21
C VAL A 45 8.66 8.76 -11.12
N GLU A 46 9.90 8.30 -11.32
CA GLU A 46 10.98 8.45 -10.34
C GLU A 46 11.43 9.89 -10.05
N ALA A 47 11.11 10.84 -10.95
CA ALA A 47 11.46 12.25 -10.77
C ALA A 47 10.42 13.01 -9.93
N ASP A 48 9.24 12.41 -9.70
CA ASP A 48 8.14 13.00 -8.95
C ASP A 48 7.84 12.15 -7.71
N GLU A 49 8.02 12.73 -6.52
CA GLU A 49 7.80 12.04 -5.25
C GLU A 49 6.35 11.58 -5.09
N GLY A 50 5.40 12.37 -5.57
CA GLY A 50 3.98 12.09 -5.40
C GLY A 50 3.51 10.90 -6.23
N LEU A 51 4.00 10.80 -7.47
CA LEU A 51 3.80 9.65 -8.36
C LEU A 51 4.54 8.41 -7.85
N SER A 52 5.80 8.56 -7.44
CA SER A 52 6.58 7.45 -6.88
C SER A 52 5.91 6.89 -5.62
N ARG A 53 5.44 7.75 -4.72
CA ARG A 53 4.73 7.30 -3.51
C ARG A 53 3.46 6.54 -3.85
N ALA A 54 2.66 7.06 -4.79
CA ALA A 54 1.44 6.38 -5.23
C ALA A 54 1.74 5.02 -5.89
N GLN A 55 2.84 4.90 -6.63
CA GLN A 55 3.29 3.64 -7.21
C GLN A 55 3.68 2.61 -6.14
N ALA A 56 4.43 3.04 -5.13
CA ALA A 56 4.81 2.16 -4.03
C ALA A 56 3.60 1.75 -3.18
N GLU A 57 2.69 2.67 -2.84
CA GLU A 57 1.45 2.35 -2.10
C GLU A 57 0.54 1.37 -2.88
N ALA A 58 0.35 1.59 -4.18
CA ALA A 58 -0.40 0.67 -5.03
C ALA A 58 0.25 -0.73 -5.10
N ALA A 59 1.59 -0.78 -5.16
CA ALA A 59 2.32 -2.04 -5.15
C ALA A 59 2.15 -2.81 -3.83
N LEU A 60 2.23 -2.13 -2.68
CA LEU A 60 2.01 -2.73 -1.35
C LEU A 60 0.58 -3.30 -1.20
N LEU A 61 -0.43 -2.56 -1.67
CA LEU A 61 -1.83 -3.00 -1.66
C LEU A 61 -2.08 -4.22 -2.56
N LEU A 62 -1.30 -4.36 -3.64
CA LEU A 62 -1.37 -5.50 -4.56
C LEU A 62 -0.48 -6.68 -4.14
N GLY A 63 0.18 -6.60 -3.00
CA GLY A 63 1.12 -7.61 -2.54
C GLY A 63 2.43 -7.68 -3.33
N ARG A 64 2.76 -6.64 -4.10
CA ARG A 64 3.96 -6.55 -4.95
C ARG A 64 5.09 -5.83 -4.22
N ASP A 65 5.57 -6.45 -3.14
CA ASP A 65 6.51 -5.83 -2.20
C ASP A 65 7.84 -5.44 -2.87
N GLU A 66 8.36 -6.28 -3.75
CA GLU A 66 9.59 -6.01 -4.52
C GLU A 66 9.43 -4.76 -5.39
N ARG A 67 8.26 -4.58 -6.02
CA ARG A 67 7.97 -3.41 -6.85
C ARG A 67 7.91 -2.13 -6.01
N ALA A 68 7.35 -2.20 -4.80
CA ALA A 68 7.37 -1.06 -3.88
C ALA A 68 8.81 -0.67 -3.52
N CYS A 69 9.66 -1.66 -3.24
CA CYS A 69 11.06 -1.45 -2.93
C CYS A 69 11.87 -0.89 -4.11
N GLU A 70 11.68 -1.41 -5.32
CA GLU A 70 12.27 -0.85 -6.56
C GLU A 70 11.92 0.63 -6.74
N THR A 71 10.66 0.99 -6.45
CA THR A 71 10.19 2.38 -6.56
C THR A 71 10.97 3.29 -5.63
N GLY A 72 11.15 2.89 -4.36
CA GLY A 72 11.94 3.64 -3.39
C GLY A 72 13.45 3.71 -3.73
N GLN A 73 13.98 2.70 -4.43
CA GLN A 73 15.36 2.72 -4.90
C GLN A 73 15.55 3.73 -6.03
N ARG A 74 14.63 3.77 -7.00
CA ARG A 74 14.68 4.63 -8.19
C ARG A 74 14.37 6.10 -7.92
N LEU A 75 13.60 6.41 -6.88
CA LEU A 75 13.22 7.77 -6.50
C LEU A 75 14.44 8.71 -6.50
N GLN A 76 14.33 9.84 -7.21
CA GLN A 76 15.44 10.78 -7.40
C GLN A 76 15.45 11.92 -6.36
N GLN A 77 14.30 12.25 -5.77
CA GLN A 77 14.12 13.39 -4.87
C GLN A 77 13.52 12.96 -3.53
N ASN A 78 13.82 13.69 -2.46
CA ASN A 78 13.22 13.46 -1.12
C ASN A 78 13.37 12.01 -0.59
N ARG A 79 14.49 11.35 -0.91
CA ARG A 79 14.74 9.94 -0.54
C ARG A 79 14.91 9.74 0.97
N ASP A 80 15.20 10.80 1.70
CA ASP A 80 15.33 10.91 3.14
C ASP A 80 14.02 11.32 3.83
N GLY A 81 12.95 11.54 3.06
CA GLY A 81 11.63 11.82 3.62
C GLY A 81 11.15 10.70 4.55
N VAL A 82 10.42 11.08 5.61
CA VAL A 82 9.94 10.19 6.68
C VAL A 82 9.22 8.96 6.12
N TRP A 83 8.36 9.13 5.11
CA TRP A 83 7.65 7.99 4.52
C TRP A 83 8.60 7.03 3.77
N TRP A 84 9.58 7.57 3.05
CA TRP A 84 10.56 6.78 2.28
C TRP A 84 11.54 6.02 3.19
N LEU A 85 11.90 6.60 4.32
CA LEU A 85 12.64 5.90 5.36
C LEU A 85 11.83 4.74 5.95
N LYS A 86 10.53 4.95 6.20
CA LYS A 86 9.59 3.90 6.64
C LYS A 86 9.57 2.73 5.66
N LEU A 87 9.40 3.02 4.35
CA LEU A 87 9.44 2.02 3.27
C LEU A 87 10.80 1.31 3.19
N ARG A 88 11.91 2.05 3.30
CA ARG A 88 13.26 1.48 3.23
C ARG A 88 13.54 0.50 4.37
N THR A 89 13.09 0.81 5.58
CA THR A 89 13.14 -0.13 6.71
C THR A 89 12.41 -1.42 6.38
N PHE A 90 11.18 -1.35 5.85
CA PHE A 90 10.44 -2.52 5.39
C PHE A 90 11.22 -3.32 4.34
N CYS A 91 11.79 -2.65 3.34
CA CYS A 91 12.56 -3.29 2.28
C CYS A 91 13.80 -4.04 2.80
N HIS A 92 14.54 -3.47 3.75
CA HIS A 92 15.66 -4.15 4.39
C HIS A 92 15.22 -5.38 5.21
N LEU A 93 14.08 -5.30 5.90
CA LEU A 93 13.53 -6.44 6.64
C LEU A 93 13.18 -7.60 5.71
N ILE A 94 12.47 -7.32 4.61
CA ILE A 94 12.06 -8.39 3.68
C ILE A 94 13.22 -8.93 2.83
N SER A 95 14.33 -8.19 2.70
CA SER A 95 15.56 -8.67 2.08
C SER A 95 16.46 -9.45 3.03
N GLY A 96 16.07 -9.63 4.30
CA GLY A 96 16.86 -10.36 5.30
C GLY A 96 18.04 -9.57 5.85
N ASP A 97 18.01 -8.24 5.83
CA ASP A 97 19.04 -7.35 6.38
C ASP A 97 18.51 -6.52 7.57
N PRO A 98 18.32 -7.15 8.75
CA PRO A 98 17.77 -6.47 9.92
C PRO A 98 18.69 -5.39 10.49
N LEU A 99 20.01 -5.46 10.23
CA LEU A 99 20.96 -4.45 10.69
C LEU A 99 20.78 -3.14 9.93
N SER A 100 20.71 -3.20 8.59
CA SER A 100 20.40 -2.01 7.78
C SER A 100 18.98 -1.49 8.04
N ALA A 101 18.03 -2.39 8.31
CA ALA A 101 16.68 -2.00 8.72
C ALA A 101 16.70 -1.19 10.02
N GLN A 102 17.43 -1.66 11.04
CA GLN A 102 17.55 -0.97 12.32
C GLN A 102 18.19 0.42 12.16
N LEU A 103 19.29 0.53 11.40
CA LEU A 103 19.93 1.82 11.13
C LEU A 103 18.97 2.79 10.42
N THR A 104 18.22 2.30 9.44
CA THR A 104 17.23 3.12 8.71
C THR A 104 16.08 3.55 9.62
N LEU A 105 15.63 2.66 10.51
CA LEU A 105 14.59 2.96 11.50
C LEU A 105 15.06 4.02 12.51
N ASP A 106 16.32 3.99 12.93
CA ASP A 106 16.89 5.01 13.80
C ASP A 106 16.98 6.38 13.11
N LEU A 107 17.36 6.40 11.82
CA LEU A 107 17.31 7.62 11.01
C LEU A 107 15.87 8.14 10.85
N TRP A 108 14.90 7.24 10.62
CA TRP A 108 13.48 7.60 10.55
C TRP A 108 12.98 8.31 11.81
N ARG A 109 13.33 7.79 13.00
CA ARG A 109 13.02 8.43 14.30
C ARG A 109 13.64 9.82 14.40
N GLN A 110 14.92 9.96 14.00
CA GLN A 110 15.63 11.24 14.02
C GLN A 110 15.00 12.28 13.10
N GLN A 111 14.45 11.86 11.95
CA GLN A 111 13.72 12.71 11.01
C GLN A 111 12.27 13.02 11.44
N GLY A 112 11.90 12.68 12.68
CA GLY A 112 10.58 12.99 13.25
C GLY A 112 9.51 11.93 12.97
N GLY A 113 9.89 10.74 12.49
CA GLY A 113 9.01 9.59 12.36
C GLY A 113 8.40 9.19 13.70
N LYS A 114 7.05 9.07 13.72
CA LYS A 114 6.28 8.71 14.91
C LYS A 114 5.12 7.80 14.50
N ASP A 115 5.26 6.53 14.80
CA ASP A 115 4.27 5.50 14.49
C ASP A 115 4.59 4.24 15.29
N ALA A 116 3.94 4.10 16.45
CA ALA A 116 4.18 2.99 17.35
C ALA A 116 3.69 1.64 16.78
N ALA A 117 2.73 1.64 15.86
CA ALA A 117 2.23 0.41 15.24
C ALA A 117 3.26 -0.13 14.24
N PHE A 118 3.78 0.75 13.39
CA PHE A 118 4.88 0.43 12.49
C PHE A 118 6.12 -0.06 13.22
N GLU A 119 6.58 0.62 14.27
CA GLU A 119 7.78 0.22 15.01
C GLU A 119 7.65 -1.19 15.60
N LYS A 120 6.48 -1.52 16.16
CA LYS A 120 6.20 -2.85 16.71
C LYS A 120 6.20 -3.92 15.62
N LEU A 121 5.57 -3.64 14.48
CA LEU A 121 5.54 -4.58 13.35
C LEU A 121 6.92 -4.78 12.73
N ALA A 122 7.71 -3.70 12.60
CA ALA A 122 9.09 -3.77 12.12
C ALA A 122 9.97 -4.63 13.05
N ALA A 123 9.86 -4.41 14.37
CA ALA A 123 10.57 -5.22 15.36
C ALA A 123 10.11 -6.69 15.34
N ALA A 124 8.81 -6.94 15.21
CA ALA A 124 8.27 -8.29 15.11
C ALA A 124 8.79 -9.01 13.86
N LEU A 125 8.83 -8.35 12.70
CA LEU A 125 9.38 -8.93 11.47
C LEU A 125 10.88 -9.22 11.59
N ALA A 126 11.65 -8.34 12.22
CA ALA A 126 13.06 -8.58 12.50
C ALA A 126 13.30 -9.79 13.41
N ALA A 127 12.40 -10.02 14.38
CA ALA A 127 12.47 -11.14 15.32
C ALA A 127 11.73 -12.41 14.84
N ALA A 128 11.08 -12.36 13.67
CA ALA A 128 10.14 -13.38 13.19
C ALA A 128 9.03 -13.74 14.23
N ASP A 129 8.55 -12.74 14.97
CA ASP A 129 7.49 -12.89 15.97
C ASP A 129 6.10 -12.87 15.33
N VAL A 130 5.55 -14.07 15.09
CA VAL A 130 4.20 -14.27 14.54
C VAL A 130 3.07 -14.07 15.56
N SER A 131 3.39 -13.80 16.83
CA SER A 131 2.40 -13.51 17.88
C SER A 131 2.04 -12.02 17.99
N ALA A 132 2.71 -11.18 17.20
CA ALA A 132 2.45 -9.75 17.16
C ALA A 132 1.00 -9.43 16.75
N LYS A 133 0.51 -8.28 17.20
CA LYS A 133 -0.82 -7.78 16.79
C LYS A 133 -0.70 -7.13 15.42
N ALA A 134 -1.57 -7.53 14.48
CA ALA A 134 -1.67 -6.90 13.18
C ALA A 134 -2.04 -5.42 13.31
N SER A 135 -1.58 -4.62 12.35
CA SER A 135 -2.02 -3.25 12.15
C SER A 135 -2.21 -3.00 10.66
N LEU A 136 -3.27 -2.26 10.33
CA LEU A 136 -3.72 -2.05 8.95
C LEU A 136 -3.96 -0.55 8.68
N ASN A 137 -3.31 0.36 9.40
CA ASN A 137 -3.64 1.80 9.30
C ASN A 137 -3.21 2.42 7.96
N ASP A 138 -2.20 1.82 7.32
CA ASP A 138 -1.70 2.23 6.01
C ASP A 138 -1.23 0.99 5.18
N PRO A 139 -0.94 1.16 3.88
CA PRO A 139 -0.48 0.06 3.03
C PRO A 139 0.80 -0.64 3.51
N LEU A 140 1.68 0.06 4.22
CA LEU A 140 2.96 -0.49 4.69
C LEU A 140 2.78 -1.34 5.93
N GLU A 141 1.94 -0.91 6.87
CA GLU A 141 1.54 -1.73 8.01
C GLU A 141 0.77 -2.98 7.57
N TYR A 142 -0.09 -2.86 6.55
CA TYR A 142 -0.72 -4.01 5.91
C TYR A 142 0.31 -4.97 5.32
N ALA A 143 1.30 -4.47 4.56
CA ALA A 143 2.35 -5.31 4.00
C ALA A 143 3.17 -6.02 5.09
N LEU A 144 3.54 -5.33 6.17
CA LEU A 144 4.20 -5.93 7.33
C LEU A 144 3.36 -7.04 7.96
N SER A 145 2.08 -6.77 8.22
CA SER A 145 1.15 -7.73 8.82
C SER A 145 0.96 -8.97 7.93
N ARG A 146 0.87 -8.79 6.61
CA ARG A 146 0.80 -9.88 5.62
C ARG A 146 2.09 -10.70 5.59
N ARG A 147 3.27 -10.05 5.61
CA ARG A 147 4.58 -10.75 5.63
C ARG A 147 4.79 -11.58 6.88
N LEU A 148 4.25 -11.14 8.02
CA LEU A 148 4.24 -11.87 9.28
C LEU A 148 3.12 -12.93 9.38
N GLN A 149 2.23 -13.02 8.39
CA GLN A 149 1.07 -13.92 8.39
C GLN A 149 0.18 -13.76 9.63
N LEU A 150 0.03 -12.52 10.13
CA LEU A 150 -0.76 -12.24 11.32
C LEU A 150 -2.26 -12.39 11.05
N ASP A 151 -3.04 -12.65 12.11
CA ASP A 151 -4.50 -12.53 12.03
C ASP A 151 -4.89 -11.06 11.82
N LEU A 152 -5.39 -10.76 10.62
CA LEU A 152 -5.78 -9.42 10.21
C LEU A 152 -7.15 -9.00 10.78
N THR A 153 -7.98 -9.96 11.21
CA THR A 153 -9.38 -9.75 11.61
C THR A 153 -9.55 -8.64 12.64
N PRO A 154 -8.76 -8.57 13.73
CA PRO A 154 -8.91 -7.54 14.75
C PRO A 154 -8.60 -6.12 14.25
N ALA A 155 -7.70 -6.00 13.26
CA ALA A 155 -7.24 -4.72 12.74
C ALA A 155 -8.15 -4.15 11.62
N LEU A 156 -9.04 -4.97 11.05
CA LEU A 156 -9.98 -4.54 10.00
C LEU A 156 -10.94 -3.44 10.46
N ALA A 157 -11.17 -3.32 11.77
CA ALA A 157 -12.08 -2.32 12.31
C ALA A 157 -11.62 -0.87 12.05
N SER A 158 -10.30 -0.64 12.00
CA SER A 158 -9.69 0.67 11.78
C SER A 158 -8.99 0.81 10.42
N ALA A 159 -9.06 -0.22 9.57
CA ALA A 159 -8.40 -0.22 8.27
C ALA A 159 -9.04 0.82 7.32
N PRO A 160 -8.22 1.59 6.57
CA PRO A 160 -8.74 2.51 5.57
C PRO A 160 -9.35 1.75 4.39
N PRO A 161 -10.23 2.39 3.61
CA PRO A 161 -10.95 1.73 2.51
C PRO A 161 -10.03 1.02 1.49
N ALA A 162 -8.93 1.65 1.10
CA ALA A 162 -7.96 1.05 0.18
C ALA A 162 -7.39 -0.29 0.70
N VAL A 163 -7.09 -0.38 2.00
CA VAL A 163 -6.57 -1.60 2.63
C VAL A 163 -7.68 -2.64 2.79
N LEU A 164 -8.92 -2.24 3.07
CA LEU A 164 -10.06 -3.17 3.07
C LEU A 164 -10.26 -3.83 1.71
N ALA A 165 -10.17 -3.06 0.62
CA ALA A 165 -10.23 -3.59 -0.74
C ALA A 165 -9.07 -4.55 -1.04
N ALA A 166 -7.85 -4.22 -0.58
CA ALA A 166 -6.69 -5.10 -0.69
C ALA A 166 -6.90 -6.44 0.05
N VAL A 167 -7.32 -6.40 1.32
CA VAL A 167 -7.55 -7.63 2.12
C VAL A 167 -8.67 -8.48 1.52
N ALA A 168 -9.72 -7.88 0.95
CA ALA A 168 -10.79 -8.63 0.29
C ALA A 168 -10.28 -9.50 -0.88
N GLN A 169 -9.30 -8.98 -1.63
CA GLN A 169 -8.70 -9.66 -2.78
C GLN A 169 -7.47 -10.50 -2.43
N ASP A 170 -6.96 -10.41 -1.20
CA ASP A 170 -5.78 -11.12 -0.73
C ASP A 170 -6.08 -12.61 -0.50
N THR A 171 -5.66 -13.47 -1.42
CA THR A 171 -5.85 -14.93 -1.30
C THR A 171 -4.96 -15.57 -0.23
N SER A 172 -3.98 -14.85 0.32
CA SER A 172 -3.16 -15.35 1.44
C SER A 172 -3.80 -15.07 2.80
N ALA A 173 -4.77 -14.15 2.88
CA ALA A 173 -5.53 -13.87 4.09
C ALA A 173 -6.56 -14.97 4.38
N THR A 174 -6.92 -15.12 5.66
CA THR A 174 -7.94 -16.08 6.07
C THR A 174 -9.31 -15.71 5.49
N ASP A 175 -10.13 -16.72 5.20
CA ASP A 175 -11.50 -16.51 4.72
C ASP A 175 -12.34 -15.62 5.65
N ALA A 176 -12.10 -15.70 6.96
CA ALA A 176 -12.76 -14.85 7.95
C ALA A 176 -12.38 -13.37 7.75
N ALA A 177 -11.08 -13.08 7.62
CA ALA A 177 -10.59 -11.73 7.36
C ALA A 177 -11.08 -11.20 6.01
N ARG A 178 -11.03 -12.02 4.96
CA ARG A 178 -11.51 -11.64 3.62
C ARG A 178 -12.99 -11.27 3.61
N ARG A 179 -13.86 -12.10 4.23
CA ARG A 179 -15.30 -11.83 4.32
C ARG A 179 -15.60 -10.56 5.11
N GLU A 180 -14.90 -10.35 6.23
CA GLU A 180 -15.06 -9.13 7.02
C GLU A 180 -14.59 -7.89 6.25
N ALA A 181 -13.47 -8.00 5.53
CA ALA A 181 -12.95 -6.92 4.68
C ALA A 181 -13.92 -6.58 3.54
N VAL A 182 -14.53 -7.59 2.90
CA VAL A 182 -15.59 -7.41 1.89
C VAL A 182 -16.79 -6.67 2.49
N PHE A 183 -17.30 -7.10 3.64
CA PHE A 183 -18.45 -6.48 4.28
C PHE A 183 -18.19 -5.00 4.60
N ARG A 184 -17.03 -4.69 5.18
CA ARG A 184 -16.63 -3.31 5.48
C ARG A 184 -16.36 -2.50 4.21
N GLY A 185 -15.71 -3.12 3.22
CA GLY A 185 -15.40 -2.50 1.93
C GLY A 185 -16.65 -2.15 1.12
N LEU A 186 -17.69 -2.98 1.16
CA LEU A 186 -19.01 -2.68 0.57
C LEU A 186 -19.63 -1.43 1.20
N ARG A 187 -19.60 -1.34 2.54
CA ARG A 187 -20.12 -0.18 3.26
C ARG A 187 -19.32 1.09 2.96
N ALA A 188 -18.01 0.96 2.70
CA ALA A 188 -17.13 2.05 2.32
C ALA A 188 -17.17 2.39 0.81
N GLY A 189 -17.86 1.59 -0.02
CA GLY A 189 -17.98 1.80 -1.46
C GLY A 189 -16.74 1.44 -2.29
N VAL A 190 -15.79 0.69 -1.72
CA VAL A 190 -14.52 0.31 -2.36
C VAL A 190 -14.45 -1.16 -2.80
N VAL A 191 -15.46 -1.95 -2.42
CA VAL A 191 -15.66 -3.31 -2.92
C VAL A 191 -17.01 -3.37 -3.61
N THR A 192 -17.05 -3.95 -4.81
CA THR A 192 -18.29 -4.09 -5.58
C THR A 192 -19.09 -5.33 -5.16
N PRO A 193 -20.41 -5.36 -5.40
CA PRO A 193 -21.23 -6.57 -5.15
C PRO A 193 -20.77 -7.81 -5.92
N ILE A 194 -20.15 -7.61 -7.10
CA ILE A 194 -19.62 -8.70 -7.93
C ILE A 194 -18.39 -9.32 -7.26
N GLU A 195 -17.45 -8.49 -6.79
CA GLU A 195 -16.27 -8.95 -6.05
C GLU A 195 -16.67 -9.62 -4.74
N ALA A 196 -17.65 -9.05 -4.03
CA ALA A 196 -18.17 -9.63 -2.80
C ALA A 196 -18.70 -11.05 -3.02
N ARG A 197 -19.44 -11.28 -4.11
CA ARG A 197 -19.98 -12.61 -4.44
C ARG A 197 -18.87 -13.66 -4.57
N ALA A 198 -17.74 -13.31 -5.19
CA ALA A 198 -16.61 -14.23 -5.37
C ALA A 198 -16.00 -14.74 -4.06
N VAL A 199 -16.19 -14.02 -2.94
CA VAL A 199 -15.68 -14.44 -1.62
C VAL A 199 -16.67 -15.34 -0.86
N TYR A 200 -17.98 -15.21 -1.12
CA TYR A 200 -19.03 -15.99 -0.44
C TYR A 200 -19.48 -17.24 -1.21
N THR A 201 -19.16 -17.35 -2.50
CA THR A 201 -19.41 -18.56 -3.31
C THR A 201 -18.08 -19.10 -3.84
N PRO A 202 -17.42 -20.03 -3.12
CA PRO A 202 -16.18 -20.66 -3.56
C PRO A 202 -16.38 -21.57 -4.78
#